data_AF-A0A1X7HGS7-F1
#
_entry.id   AF-A0A1X7HGS7-F1
#
_cell.length_a   1.000
_cell.length_b   1.000
_cell.length_c   1.000
_cell.angle_alpha   90.00
_cell.angle_beta   90.00
_cell.angle_gamma   90.00
#
_symmetry.space_group_name_H-M   'P 1'
#
loop_
_entity.id
_entity.type
_entity.pdbx_description
1 polymer ?
#
loop_
_entity_poly.entity_id
_entity_poly.type
_entity_poly.pdbx_seq_one_letter_code
_entity_poly.pdbx_strand_id
1 'polypeptide(L)'
;MPAPLTIAARRAMVEELRRQEPGISSRKIAARLGVGKDTIIRDIDEIKTAQRQRAAEAAAAAQESAPPAPETVRQGDTVVLHLDEPMRQALAVLRAKTGSPDTPAHNQAVARAAIRSVADSLAERGGQP
;
A
#
# COMPACT_ATOMS: atom_id res chain seq x y z
N MET A 1 -30.30 -19.48 22.10
CA MET A 1 -29.13 -19.83 21.28
C MET A 1 -28.89 -18.67 20.31
N PRO A 2 -27.78 -17.91 20.41
CA PRO A 2 -27.47 -16.90 19.41
C PRO A 2 -27.30 -17.59 18.05
N ALA A 3 -27.79 -16.96 16.98
CA ALA A 3 -27.71 -17.51 15.64
C ALA A 3 -26.24 -17.76 15.24
N PRO A 4 -25.93 -18.88 14.57
CA PRO A 4 -24.57 -19.13 14.12
C PRO A 4 -24.15 -18.01 13.17
N LEU A 5 -23.06 -17.31 13.52
CA LEU A 5 -22.46 -16.30 12.66
C LEU A 5 -22.17 -16.92 11.30
N THR A 6 -22.76 -16.34 10.25
CA THR A 6 -22.50 -16.78 8.88
C THR A 6 -21.02 -16.56 8.56
N ILE A 7 -20.49 -17.37 7.64
CA ILE A 7 -19.07 -17.30 7.25
C ILE A 7 -18.71 -15.88 6.76
N ALA A 8 -19.62 -15.26 5.99
CA ALA A 8 -19.45 -13.88 5.50
C ALA A 8 -19.42 -12.85 6.64
N ALA A 9 -20.34 -12.95 7.61
CA ALA A 9 -20.36 -12.05 8.76
C ALA A 9 -19.08 -12.19 9.61
N ARG A 10 -18.62 -13.43 9.81
CA ARG A 10 -17.38 -13.70 10.55
C ARG A 10 -16.17 -13.09 9.84
N ARG A 11 -16.07 -13.23 8.52
CA ARG A 11 -14.98 -12.61 7.72
C ARG A 11 -14.97 -11.10 7.81
N ALA A 12 -16.14 -10.46 7.70
CA ALA A 12 -16.26 -9.01 7.87
C ALA A 12 -15.77 -8.57 9.27
N MET A 13 -16.14 -9.31 10.32
CA MET A 13 -15.65 -9.03 11.68
C MET A 13 -14.14 -9.25 11.83
N VAL A 14 -13.57 -10.27 11.16
CA VAL A 14 -12.11 -10.50 11.14
C VAL A 14 -11.38 -9.35 10.46
N GLU A 15 -11.87 -8.85 9.33
CA GLU A 15 -11.30 -7.68 8.65
C GLU A 15 -11.36 -6.44 9.53
N GLU A 16 -12.51 -6.18 10.15
CA GLU A 16 -12.72 -5.02 11.02
C GLU A 16 -11.80 -5.06 12.25
N LEU A 17 -11.65 -6.22 12.90
CA LEU A 17 -10.72 -6.40 14.01
C LEU A 17 -9.26 -6.14 13.63
N ARG A 18 -8.85 -6.52 12.42
CA ARG A 18 -7.50 -6.25 11.90
C ARG A 18 -7.28 -4.79 11.54
N ARG A 19 -8.35 -4.07 11.16
CA ARG A 19 -8.30 -2.62 10.91
C ARG A 19 -8.19 -1.83 12.21
N GLN A 20 -8.97 -2.20 13.22
CA GLN A 20 -8.98 -1.53 14.53
C GLN A 20 -7.70 -1.80 15.34
N GLU A 21 -7.17 -3.02 15.29
CA GLU A 21 -5.93 -3.42 15.97
C GLU A 21 -4.91 -3.98 14.98
N PRO A 22 -4.07 -3.12 14.37
CA PRO A 22 -2.98 -3.56 13.51
C PRO A 22 -2.05 -4.52 14.26
N GLY A 23 -1.87 -5.73 13.73
CA GLY A 23 -1.02 -6.76 14.35
C GLY A 23 -1.72 -7.68 15.35
N ILE A 24 -3.05 -7.59 15.50
CA ILE A 24 -3.80 -8.55 16.32
C ILE A 24 -3.57 -10.00 15.83
N SER A 25 -3.23 -10.89 16.77
CA SER A 25 -2.93 -12.29 16.46
C SER A 25 -4.19 -13.09 16.15
N SER A 26 -4.10 -14.07 15.26
CA SER A 26 -5.23 -14.97 14.92
C SER A 26 -5.82 -15.67 16.15
N ARG A 27 -4.99 -15.95 17.17
CA ARG A 27 -5.43 -16.52 18.45
C ARG A 27 -6.34 -15.55 19.22
N LYS A 28 -6.00 -14.26 19.26
CA LYS A 28 -6.80 -13.24 19.94
C LYS A 28 -8.11 -12.96 19.19
N ILE A 29 -8.08 -12.97 17.85
CA ILE A 29 -9.28 -12.89 17.01
C ILE A 29 -10.21 -14.08 17.27
N ALA A 30 -9.66 -15.30 17.27
CA ALA A 30 -10.39 -16.54 17.54
C ALA A 30 -11.11 -16.50 18.90
N ALA A 31 -10.41 -16.04 19.95
CA ALA A 31 -10.98 -15.88 21.29
C ALA A 31 -12.14 -14.86 21.32
N ARG A 32 -12.03 -13.75 20.59
CA ARG A 32 -13.10 -12.73 20.54
C ARG A 32 -14.33 -13.18 19.77
N LEU A 33 -14.14 -13.96 18.71
CA LEU A 33 -15.23 -14.43 17.84
C LEU A 33 -15.78 -15.80 18.27
N GLY A 34 -15.20 -16.43 19.29
CA GLY A 34 -15.64 -17.74 19.79
C GLY A 34 -15.46 -18.87 18.79
N VAL A 35 -14.48 -18.78 17.87
CA VAL A 35 -14.24 -19.77 16.82
C VAL A 35 -12.84 -20.36 16.91
N GLY A 36 -12.62 -21.49 16.24
CA GLY A 36 -11.32 -22.15 16.17
C GLY A 36 -10.26 -21.28 15.48
N LYS A 37 -9.02 -21.37 15.96
CA LYS A 37 -7.87 -20.69 15.35
C LYS A 37 -7.72 -21.05 13.87
N ASP A 38 -7.91 -22.31 13.51
CA ASP A 38 -7.77 -22.79 12.12
C ASP A 38 -8.84 -22.19 11.21
N THR A 39 -10.06 -21.97 11.74
CA THR A 39 -11.12 -21.25 11.03
C THR A 39 -10.72 -19.82 10.72
N ILE A 40 -10.11 -19.12 11.68
CA ILE A 40 -9.62 -17.76 11.47
C ILE A 40 -8.47 -17.71 10.47
N ILE A 41 -7.54 -18.66 10.51
CA ILE A 41 -6.44 -18.72 9.54
C ILE A 41 -7.01 -18.90 8.12
N ARG A 42 -7.91 -19.87 7.95
CA ARG A 42 -8.58 -20.10 6.67
C ARG A 42 -9.35 -18.87 6.19
N ASP A 43 -10.09 -18.21 7.08
CA ASP A 43 -10.82 -17.00 6.73
C ASP A 43 -9.88 -15.85 6.32
N ILE A 44 -8.74 -15.67 6.99
CA ILE A 44 -7.73 -14.68 6.63
C ILE A 44 -7.14 -14.98 5.24
N ASP A 45 -6.85 -16.23 4.94
CA ASP A 45 -6.29 -16.62 3.64
C ASP A 45 -7.30 -16.47 2.50
N GLU A 46 -8.56 -16.80 2.74
CA GLU A 46 -9.65 -16.58 1.78
C GLU A 46 -9.89 -15.09 1.54
N ILE A 47 -9.85 -14.25 2.58
CA ILE A 47 -9.91 -12.79 2.46
C ILE A 47 -8.76 -12.27 1.59
N LYS A 48 -7.51 -12.67 1.87
CA LYS A 48 -6.35 -12.25 1.07
C LYS A 48 -6.44 -12.70 -0.38
N THR A 49 -6.98 -13.89 -0.61
CA THR A 49 -7.14 -14.44 -1.97
C THR A 49 -8.21 -13.67 -2.74
N ALA A 50 -9.34 -13.38 -2.11
CA ALA A 50 -10.39 -12.54 -2.69
C ALA A 50 -9.90 -11.11 -2.98
N GLN A 51 -9.08 -10.52 -2.09
CA GLN A 51 -8.47 -9.21 -2.33
C GLN A 51 -7.51 -9.23 -3.53
N ARG A 52 -6.67 -10.27 -3.65
CA ARG A 52 -5.79 -10.46 -4.81
C ARG A 52 -6.56 -10.62 -6.11
N GLN A 53 -7.66 -11.38 -6.08
CA GLN A 53 -8.53 -11.55 -7.25
C GLN A 53 -9.19 -10.23 -7.66
N ARG A 54 -9.77 -9.47 -6.72
CA ARG A 54 -10.32 -8.14 -7.03
C ARG A 54 -9.26 -7.18 -7.56
N ALA A 55 -8.04 -7.22 -7.03
CA ALA A 55 -6.94 -6.41 -7.55
C ALA A 55 -6.55 -6.81 -8.98
N ALA A 56 -6.52 -8.12 -9.28
CA ALA A 56 -6.26 -8.61 -10.62
C ALA A 56 -7.39 -8.24 -11.61
N GLU A 57 -8.64 -8.32 -11.17
CA GLU A 57 -9.82 -8.00 -11.98
C GLU A 57 -9.95 -6.49 -12.21
N ALA A 58 -9.65 -5.66 -11.21
CA ALA A 58 -9.53 -4.21 -11.37
C ALA A 58 -8.38 -3.83 -12.31
N ALA A 59 -7.25 -4.55 -12.26
CA ALA A 59 -6.16 -4.37 -13.21
C ALA A 59 -6.54 -4.79 -14.63
N ALA A 60 -7.36 -5.84 -14.79
CA ALA A 60 -7.86 -6.28 -16.10
C ALA A 60 -8.87 -5.29 -16.69
N ALA A 61 -9.82 -4.78 -15.89
CA ALA A 61 -10.77 -3.76 -16.33
C ALA A 61 -10.10 -2.44 -16.74
N ALA A 62 -8.95 -2.10 -16.12
CA ALA A 62 -8.15 -0.95 -16.51
C ALA A 62 -7.40 -1.14 -17.84
N GLN A 63 -7.18 -2.38 -18.29
CA GLN A 63 -6.52 -2.68 -19.57
C GLN A 63 -7.48 -2.59 -20.76
N GLU A 64 -8.78 -2.82 -20.57
CA GLU A 64 -9.77 -2.84 -21.66
C GLU A 64 -10.17 -1.42 -22.15
N SER A 65 -9.85 -0.37 -21.40
CA SER A 65 -10.12 1.03 -21.78
C SER A 65 -8.90 1.78 -22.36
N ALA A 66 -7.80 1.09 -22.68
CA ALA A 66 -6.56 1.74 -23.15
C ALA A 66 -6.32 1.52 -24.67
N PRO A 67 -6.05 2.59 -25.46
CA PRO A 67 -5.50 2.45 -26.82
C PRO A 67 -4.10 1.81 -26.78
N PRO A 68 -3.61 1.21 -27.89
CA PRO A 68 -2.48 0.29 -27.85
C PRO A 68 -1.14 0.98 -27.50
N ALA A 69 -0.52 0.49 -26.42
CA ALA A 69 0.92 0.35 -26.06
C ALA A 69 1.86 1.59 -26.14
N PRO A 70 2.87 1.73 -25.24
CA PRO A 70 3.94 0.73 -25.08
C PRO A 70 4.30 0.32 -23.64
N GLU A 71 4.77 -0.93 -23.56
CA GLU A 71 5.77 -1.51 -22.65
C GLU A 71 5.68 -1.26 -21.13
N THR A 72 5.24 -2.31 -20.45
CA THR A 72 5.33 -2.55 -19.01
C THR A 72 6.78 -2.60 -18.53
N VAL A 73 7.26 -1.51 -17.94
CA VAL A 73 8.41 -1.58 -17.02
C VAL A 73 7.91 -2.16 -15.70
N ARG A 74 8.38 -3.37 -15.36
CA ARG A 74 8.21 -3.96 -14.02
C ARG A 74 8.77 -2.99 -12.97
N GLN A 75 7.92 -2.23 -12.29
CA GLN A 75 8.32 -1.45 -11.11
C GLN A 75 8.50 -2.41 -9.92
N GLY A 76 9.71 -2.94 -9.78
CA GLY A 76 10.20 -3.39 -8.48
C GLY A 76 10.39 -2.19 -7.55
N ASP A 77 9.97 -2.34 -6.29
CA ASP A 77 10.31 -1.47 -5.14
C ASP A 77 10.17 0.05 -5.32
N THR A 78 9.25 0.52 -6.17
CA THR A 78 9.00 1.96 -6.30
C THR A 78 7.97 2.40 -5.27
N VAL A 79 8.42 3.07 -4.20
CA VAL A 79 7.52 3.73 -3.24
C VAL A 79 6.94 4.98 -3.90
N VAL A 80 5.68 4.93 -4.28
CA VAL A 80 4.94 6.08 -4.83
C VAL A 80 4.24 6.81 -3.68
N LEU A 81 4.60 8.06 -3.47
CA LEU A 81 3.87 8.93 -2.55
C LEU A 81 2.58 9.41 -3.22
N HIS A 82 1.44 8.97 -2.69
CA HIS A 82 0.14 9.50 -3.09
C HIS A 82 0.00 10.92 -2.54
N LEU A 83 0.12 11.90 -3.43
CA LEU A 83 -0.12 13.31 -3.12
C LEU A 83 -1.58 13.63 -3.44
N ASP A 84 -2.27 14.29 -2.52
CA ASP A 84 -3.63 14.81 -2.75
C ASP A 84 -3.61 15.87 -3.87
N GLU A 85 -4.75 16.01 -4.56
CA GLU A 85 -4.93 16.94 -5.67
C GLU A 85 -4.46 18.38 -5.39
N PRO A 86 -4.80 19.03 -4.25
CA PRO A 86 -4.29 20.37 -3.98
C PRO A 86 -2.76 20.43 -3.87
N MET A 87 -2.12 19.38 -3.36
CA MET A 87 -0.66 19.33 -3.22
C MET A 87 0.02 19.11 -4.57
N ARG A 88 -0.59 18.33 -5.47
CA ARG A 88 -0.13 18.20 -6.86
C ARG A 88 -0.16 19.54 -7.59
N GLN A 89 -1.24 20.30 -7.45
CA GLN A 89 -1.39 21.60 -8.08
C GLN A 89 -0.35 22.61 -7.56
N ALA A 90 -0.13 22.65 -6.24
CA ALA A 90 0.89 23.51 -5.64
C ALA A 90 2.31 23.20 -6.17
N LEU A 91 2.66 21.91 -6.30
CA LEU A 91 3.93 21.50 -6.86
C LEU A 91 4.07 21.84 -8.34
N ALA A 92 2.99 21.70 -9.12
CA ALA A 92 2.99 22.10 -10.53
C ALA A 92 3.28 23.60 -10.70
N VAL A 93 2.66 24.46 -9.87
CA VAL A 93 2.90 25.91 -9.87
C VAL A 93 4.34 26.24 -9.46
N LEU A 94 4.85 25.59 -8.41
CA LEU A 94 6.23 25.77 -7.96
C LEU A 94 7.23 25.40 -9.07
N ARG A 95 7.00 24.30 -9.78
CA ARG A 95 7.85 23.84 -10.88
C ARG A 95 7.81 24.75 -12.10
N ALA A 96 6.63 25.28 -12.43
CA ALA A 96 6.50 26.26 -13.50
C ALA A 96 7.34 27.52 -13.22
N LYS A 97 7.53 27.89 -11.95
CA LYS A 97 8.38 29.01 -11.53
C LYS A 97 9.87 28.68 -11.52
N THR A 98 10.26 27.44 -11.19
CA THR A 98 11.68 27.03 -11.12
C THR A 98 12.23 26.41 -12.40
N GLY A 99 11.39 26.20 -13.43
CA GLY A 99 11.83 25.66 -14.73
C GLY A 99 12.34 24.21 -14.68
N SER A 100 12.01 23.47 -13.62
CA SER A 100 12.52 22.11 -13.42
C SER A 100 11.68 21.07 -14.20
N PRO A 101 12.32 20.15 -14.95
CA PRO A 101 11.61 19.16 -15.74
C PRO A 101 10.99 18.06 -14.84
N ASP A 102 9.68 17.86 -14.92
CA ASP A 102 8.95 16.81 -14.19
C ASP A 102 9.05 15.45 -14.91
N THR A 103 10.27 15.05 -15.25
CA THR A 103 10.51 13.74 -15.84
C THR A 103 10.77 12.72 -14.74
N PRO A 104 10.29 11.47 -14.88
CA PRO A 104 10.58 10.40 -13.91
C PRO A 104 12.09 10.25 -13.63
N ALA A 105 12.92 10.41 -14.66
CA ALA A 105 14.38 10.34 -14.54
C ALA A 105 14.95 11.46 -13.67
N HIS A 106 14.49 12.71 -13.84
CA HIS A 106 14.95 13.84 -13.03
C HIS A 106 14.49 13.69 -11.57
N ASN A 107 13.24 13.32 -11.35
CA ASN A 107 12.69 13.11 -10.01
C ASN A 107 13.42 11.99 -9.26
N GLN A 108 13.76 10.88 -9.94
CA GLN A 108 14.57 9.81 -9.36
C GLN A 108 15.99 10.25 -9.02
N ALA A 109 16.63 11.05 -9.89
CA ALA A 109 17.97 11.58 -9.64
C ALA A 109 17.99 12.50 -8.42
N VAL A 110 17.01 13.42 -8.33
CA VAL A 110 16.85 14.32 -7.19
C VAL A 110 16.57 13.54 -5.91
N ALA A 111 15.67 12.56 -5.94
CA ALA A 111 15.36 11.72 -4.79
C ALA A 111 16.58 10.93 -4.30
N ARG A 112 17.35 10.33 -5.22
CA ARG A 112 18.59 9.62 -4.87
C ARG A 112 19.65 10.54 -4.27
N ALA A 113 19.81 11.74 -4.82
CA ALA A 113 20.72 12.74 -4.29
C ALA A 113 20.31 13.20 -2.88
N ALA A 114 19.01 13.43 -2.65
CA ALA A 114 18.48 13.81 -1.34
C ALA A 114 18.68 12.71 -0.29
N ILE A 115 18.37 11.45 -0.63
CA ILE A 115 18.58 10.30 0.27
C ILE A 115 20.07 10.16 0.61
N ARG A 116 20.96 10.30 -0.38
CA ARG A 116 22.41 10.23 -0.14
C ARG A 116 22.87 11.37 0.77
N SER A 117 22.44 12.61 0.50
CA SER A 117 22.78 13.77 1.32
C SER A 117 22.32 13.62 2.78
N VAL A 118 21.14 13.07 3.03
CA VAL A 118 20.64 12.78 4.39
C VAL A 118 21.45 11.66 5.03
N ALA A 119 21.79 10.60 4.29
CA ALA A 119 22.61 9.51 4.79
C ALA A 119 24.02 9.99 5.17
N ASP A 120 24.64 10.83 4.34
CA ASP A 120 25.94 11.45 4.62
C ASP A 120 25.86 12.33 5.86
N SER A 121 24.81 13.16 5.99
CA SER A 121 24.59 14.02 7.17
C SER A 121 24.41 13.21 8.46
N LEU A 122 23.78 12.03 8.40
CA LEU A 122 23.62 11.14 9.55
C LEU A 122 24.93 10.43 9.90
N ALA A 123 25.73 10.03 8.91
CA ALA A 123 27.03 9.43 9.11
C ALA A 123 28.03 10.40 9.77
N GLU A 124 28.04 11.66 9.34
CA GLU A 124 28.89 12.71 9.95
C GLU A 124 28.46 13.04 11.39
N ARG A 125 27.16 12.96 11.69
CA ARG A 125 26.62 13.25 13.04
C ARG A 125 26.82 12.09 14.04
N GLY A 126 26.99 10.87 13.55
CA GLY A 126 27.29 9.68 14.36
C GLY A 126 28.79 9.44 14.60
N GLY A 127 29.67 10.28 14.05
CA GLY A 127 31.12 10.11 14.04
C GLY A 127 31.92 11.15 14.84
N GLN A 128 31.32 11.86 15.80
CA GLN A 128 32.10 12.65 16.77
C GLN A 128 32.52 11.75 17.96
N PRO A 129 33.83 11.63 18.27
CA PRO A 129 34.32 10.99 19.49
C PRO A 129 33.97 11.80 20.74
#